data_AF-A0AAW0MCH8-F1
#
_entry.id   AF-A0AAW0MCH8-F1
#
_cell.length_a   1.000
_cell.length_b   1.000
_cell.length_c   1.000
_cell.angle_alpha   90.00
_cell.angle_beta   90.00
_cell.angle_gamma   90.00
#
_symmetry.space_group_name_H-M   'P 1'
#
loop_
_entity.id
_entity.type
_entity.pdbx_description
1 polymer ?
#
loop_
_entity_poly.entity_id
_entity_poly.type
_entity_poly.pdbx_seq_one_letter_code
_entity_poly.pdbx_strand_id
1 'polypeptide(L)'
;MGLFKDQGVVYKPVEEVDLGPKSDHVYLRANVKAPRMAGLLVKIFTWFLESRIFGTILVYMLKKNNLIHKLVTNAQLEESPLYVPLHPFEGHILKNKKSNA
;
A
#
# COMPACT_ATOMS: atom_id res chain seq x y z
N MET A 1 16.95 -13.21 10.87
CA MET A 1 16.54 -14.06 12.01
C MET A 1 15.75 -13.20 13.00
N GLY A 2 14.49 -13.53 13.32
CA GLY A 2 13.68 -12.80 14.31
C GLY A 2 12.18 -13.16 14.24
N LEU A 3 11.66 -13.76 15.31
CA LEU A 3 10.43 -14.57 15.43
C LEU A 3 9.07 -13.93 15.05
N PHE A 4 9.02 -12.71 14.53
CA PHE A 4 7.76 -12.01 14.20
C PHE A 4 7.78 -11.22 12.88
N LYS A 5 8.79 -11.42 12.01
CA LYS A 5 8.81 -10.76 10.70
C LYS A 5 7.90 -11.49 9.72
N ASP A 6 6.78 -10.85 9.40
CA ASP A 6 5.98 -11.23 8.24
C ASP A 6 6.83 -11.15 6.98
N GLN A 7 6.70 -12.13 6.08
CA GLN A 7 7.44 -12.17 4.81
C GLN A 7 7.14 -10.91 4.01
N GLY A 8 8.19 -10.13 3.75
CA GLY A 8 8.14 -8.96 2.89
C GLY A 8 7.92 -9.34 1.43
N VAL A 9 7.38 -8.41 0.65
CA VAL A 9 7.19 -8.56 -0.80
C VAL A 9 8.19 -7.64 -1.49
N VAL A 10 8.94 -8.18 -2.44
CA VAL A 10 9.79 -7.38 -3.33
C VAL A 10 8.95 -7.06 -4.57
N TYR A 11 8.67 -5.79 -4.78
CA TYR A 11 7.93 -5.33 -5.95
C TYR A 11 8.90 -5.01 -7.07
N LYS A 12 8.60 -5.55 -8.26
CA LYS A 12 9.27 -5.17 -9.49
C LYS A 12 8.80 -3.79 -9.96
N PRO A 13 9.64 -3.04 -10.66
CA PRO A 13 9.22 -1.79 -11.28
C PRO A 13 8.11 -2.02 -12.29
N VAL A 14 7.18 -1.07 -12.40
CA VAL A 14 5.98 -1.15 -13.25
C VAL A 14 6.34 -1.43 -14.71
N GLU A 15 7.48 -0.92 -15.20
CA GLU A 15 7.96 -1.12 -16.57
C GLU A 15 8.27 -2.60 -16.88
N GLU A 16 8.57 -3.41 -15.87
CA GLU A 16 8.93 -4.83 -16.01
C GLU A 16 7.76 -5.79 -15.73
N VAL A 17 6.60 -5.26 -15.33
CA VAL A 17 5.42 -6.05 -15.00
C VAL A 17 4.65 -6.42 -16.27
N ASP A 18 4.48 -7.72 -16.52
CA ASP A 18 3.64 -8.20 -17.64
C ASP A 18 2.16 -8.08 -17.27
N LEU A 19 1.42 -7.24 -17.97
CA LEU A 19 -0.03 -7.07 -17.80
C LEU A 19 -0.84 -7.98 -18.75
N GLY A 20 -0.18 -8.91 -19.43
CA GLY A 20 -0.80 -9.83 -20.38
C GLY A 20 -1.79 -10.79 -19.71
N PRO A 21 -2.70 -11.38 -20.51
CA PRO A 21 -3.73 -12.31 -20.03
C PRO A 21 -3.16 -13.65 -19.50
N LYS A 22 -1.86 -13.89 -19.66
CA LYS A 22 -1.14 -15.07 -19.13
C LYS A 22 -0.24 -14.73 -17.93
N SER A 23 -0.33 -13.51 -17.41
CA SER A 23 0.49 -13.09 -16.28
C SER A 23 0.09 -13.82 -14.99
N ASP A 24 1.07 -14.06 -14.12
CA ASP A 24 0.87 -14.70 -12.82
C ASP A 24 0.36 -13.71 -11.75
N HIS A 25 0.00 -12.47 -12.14
CA HIS A 25 -0.41 -11.42 -11.23
C HIS A 25 -1.87 -11.57 -10.82
N VAL A 26 -2.11 -11.79 -9.52
CA VAL A 26 -3.46 -11.97 -8.96
C VAL A 26 -4.01 -10.64 -8.44
N TYR A 27 -5.27 -10.35 -8.78
CA TYR A 27 -5.99 -9.22 -8.19
C TYR A 27 -6.13 -9.39 -6.67
N LEU A 28 -5.45 -8.52 -5.92
CA LEU A 28 -5.59 -8.45 -4.48
C LEU A 28 -6.85 -7.66 -4.10
N ARG A 29 -7.84 -8.34 -3.55
CA ARG A 29 -9.01 -7.66 -2.97
C ARG A 29 -8.63 -7.07 -1.62
N ALA A 30 -8.97 -5.79 -1.42
CA ALA A 30 -8.85 -5.13 -0.13
C ALA A 30 -9.77 -5.82 0.89
N ASN A 31 -9.23 -6.76 1.67
CA ASN A 31 -9.93 -7.43 2.76
C ASN A 31 -9.72 -6.65 4.05
N VAL A 32 -10.41 -5.52 4.17
CA VAL A 32 -10.32 -4.66 5.36
C VAL A 32 -11.21 -5.26 6.45
N LYS A 33 -10.57 -5.78 7.51
CA LYS A 33 -11.25 -6.33 8.69
C LYS A 33 -11.13 -5.32 9.82
N ALA A 34 -12.25 -4.72 10.18
CA ALA A 34 -12.36 -3.82 11.32
C ALA A 34 -13.68 -4.06 12.08
N PRO A 35 -13.66 -4.09 13.42
CA PRO A 35 -14.88 -4.18 14.21
C PRO A 35 -15.68 -2.88 14.10
N ARG A 36 -16.99 -2.99 13.85
CA ARG A 36 -17.91 -1.86 13.91
C ARG A 36 -18.36 -1.69 15.36
N MET A 37 -17.89 -0.63 16.01
CA MET A 37 -18.19 -0.34 17.41
C MET A 37 -18.85 1.03 17.52
N ALA A 38 -19.85 1.13 18.38
CA ALA A 38 -20.57 2.37 18.66
C ALA A 38 -20.86 2.52 20.16
N GLY A 39 -21.21 3.73 20.59
CA GLY A 39 -21.66 4.00 21.96
C GLY A 39 -20.54 3.84 23.01
N LEU A 40 -20.82 3.11 24.09
CA LEU A 40 -19.85 2.92 25.18
C LEU A 40 -18.62 2.11 24.73
N LEU A 41 -18.80 1.15 23.82
CA LEU A 41 -17.73 0.27 23.36
C LEU A 41 -16.63 1.03 22.61
N VAL A 42 -17.00 2.02 21.79
CA VAL A 42 -15.99 2.83 21.09
C VAL A 42 -15.19 3.67 22.08
N LYS A 43 -15.81 4.19 23.15
CA LYS A 43 -15.09 4.98 24.18
C LYS A 43 -14.04 4.13 24.89
N ILE A 44 -14.42 2.92 25.32
CA ILE A 44 -13.50 1.99 25.99
C ILE A 44 -12.37 1.60 25.02
N PHE A 45 -12.71 1.28 23.78
CA PHE A 45 -11.72 0.89 22.77
C PHE A 45 -10.73 2.02 22.45
N THR A 46 -11.21 3.26 22.30
CA THR A 46 -10.34 4.43 22.07
C THR A 46 -9.41 4.67 23.25
N TRP A 47 -9.89 4.50 24.49
CA TRP A 47 -9.04 4.59 25.68
C TRP A 47 -7.91 3.54 25.66
N PHE A 48 -8.18 2.31 25.20
CA PHE A 48 -7.14 1.30 24.99
C PHE A 48 -6.18 1.66 23.86
N LEU A 49 -6.67 2.25 22.76
CA LEU A 49 -5.82 2.73 21.65
C LEU A 49 -4.89 3.87 22.07
N GLU A 50 -5.33 4.74 22.98
CA GLU A 50 -4.54 5.87 23.47
C GLU A 50 -3.59 5.49 24.62
N SER A 51 -3.73 4.29 25.18
CA SER A 51 -2.81 3.76 26.18
C SER A 51 -1.41 3.57 25.62
N ARG A 52 -0.39 3.99 26.37
CA ARG A 52 1.03 3.98 25.94
C ARG A 52 1.53 2.60 25.51
N ILE A 53 1.11 1.55 26.21
CA ILE A 53 1.59 0.17 25.99
C ILE A 53 0.60 -0.59 25.10
N PHE A 54 -0.68 -0.62 25.47
CA PHE A 54 -1.68 -1.41 24.75
C PHE A 54 -2.02 -0.84 23.38
N GLY A 55 -1.98 0.49 23.21
CA GLY A 55 -2.29 1.14 21.95
C GLY A 55 -1.33 0.74 20.83
N THR A 56 -0.02 0.73 21.13
CA THR A 56 1.00 0.35 20.14
C THR A 56 0.85 -1.10 19.68
N ILE A 57 0.59 -2.02 20.61
CA ILE A 57 0.37 -3.44 20.33
C ILE A 57 -0.92 -3.64 19.50
N LEU A 58 -2.00 -2.97 19.88
CA LEU A 58 -3.28 -3.08 19.20
C LEU A 58 -3.21 -2.55 17.76
N VAL A 59 -2.56 -1.40 17.56
CA VAL A 59 -2.32 -0.83 16.22
C VAL A 59 -1.43 -1.75 15.38
N TYR A 60 -0.41 -2.36 15.98
CA TYR A 60 0.44 -3.33 15.29
C TYR A 60 -0.38 -4.54 14.79
N MET A 61 -1.25 -5.12 15.64
CA MET A 61 -2.12 -6.22 15.23
C MET A 61 -3.13 -5.82 14.15
N LEU A 62 -3.72 -4.62 14.26
CA LEU A 62 -4.66 -4.10 13.25
C LEU A 62 -3.98 -3.93 11.88
N LYS A 63 -2.77 -3.37 11.84
CA LYS A 63 -1.99 -3.21 10.60
C LYS A 63 -1.59 -4.56 10.01
N LYS A 64 -1.20 -5.52 10.85
CA LYS A 64 -0.86 -6.88 10.44
C LYS A 64 -2.07 -7.59 9.80
N ASN A 65 -3.21 -7.53 10.46
CA ASN A 65 -4.45 -8.18 9.99
C ASN A 65 -4.98 -7.59 8.68
N ASN A 66 -4.67 -6.33 8.40
CA ASN A 66 -5.09 -5.62 7.18
C ASN A 66 -3.99 -5.59 6.10
N LEU A 67 -2.99 -6.49 6.16
CA LEU A 67 -1.91 -6.65 5.18
C LEU A 67 -0.98 -5.42 5.02
N ILE A 68 -1.15 -4.36 5.81
CA ILE A 68 -0.38 -3.12 5.70
C ILE A 68 1.11 -3.38 5.93
N HIS A 69 1.46 -4.22 6.89
CA HIS A 69 2.85 -4.58 7.12
C HIS A 69 3.49 -5.33 5.95
N LYS A 70 2.72 -6.15 5.23
CA LYS A 70 3.19 -6.89 4.05
C LYS A 70 3.40 -5.96 2.84
N LEU A 71 2.46 -5.05 2.61
CA LEU A 71 2.42 -4.19 1.41
C LEU A 71 3.25 -2.91 1.55
N VAL A 72 3.46 -2.42 2.77
CA VAL A 72 4.13 -1.13 3.01
C VAL A 72 5.39 -1.31 3.84
N THR A 73 5.27 -1.86 5.06
CA THR A 73 6.41 -1.87 6.00
C THR A 73 7.53 -2.80 5.58
N ASN A 74 7.20 -3.98 5.07
CA ASN A 74 8.17 -5.00 4.65
C ASN A 74 8.30 -5.07 3.13
N ALA A 75 7.71 -4.11 2.41
CA ALA A 75 7.80 -4.06 0.96
C ALA A 75 9.10 -3.39 0.54
N GLN A 76 9.80 -4.01 -0.41
CA GLN A 76 10.92 -3.38 -1.11
C GLN A 76 10.41 -2.86 -2.45
N LEU A 77 10.49 -1.55 -2.64
CA LEU A 77 10.15 -0.88 -3.90
C LEU A 77 11.46 -0.36 -4.48
N GLU A 78 11.74 -0.74 -5.73
CA GLU A 78 12.93 -0.29 -6.45
C GLU A 78 12.73 1.12 -7.05
N GLU A 79 11.47 1.53 -7.22
CA GLU A 79 11.09 2.82 -7.79
C GLU A 79 11.34 3.99 -6.83
N SER A 80 11.65 5.16 -7.41
CA SER A 80 11.75 6.40 -6.66
C SER A 80 10.37 6.94 -6.27
N PRO A 81 10.20 7.52 -5.07
CA PRO A 81 8.90 8.00 -4.62
C PRO A 81 8.43 9.22 -5.42
N LEU A 82 7.20 9.14 -5.93
CA LEU A 82 6.50 10.25 -6.56
C LEU A 82 5.60 10.97 -5.54
N TYR A 83 6.05 12.11 -5.00
CA TYR A 83 5.27 12.86 -4.01
C TYR A 83 4.15 13.72 -4.61
N VAL A 84 4.31 14.13 -5.87
CA VAL A 84 3.39 15.02 -6.58
C VAL A 84 3.07 14.40 -7.94
N PRO A 85 1.81 14.42 -8.40
CA PRO A 85 1.45 13.89 -9.71
C PRO A 85 2.23 14.58 -10.84
N LEU A 86 3.05 13.82 -11.56
CA LEU A 86 3.73 14.25 -12.77
C LEU A 86 2.90 13.81 -13.98
N HIS A 87 2.09 14.73 -14.50
CA HIS A 87 1.35 14.49 -15.74
C HIS A 87 2.27 14.84 -16.92
N PRO A 88 2.54 13.89 -17.84
CA PRO A 88 3.30 14.22 -19.05
C PRO A 88 2.52 15.26 -19.87
N PHE A 89 3.19 16.34 -20.27
CA PHE A 89 2.56 17.38 -21.09
C PHE A 89 2.54 16.95 -22.56
N GLU A 90 1.40 16.44 -23.05
CA GLU A 90 1.25 15.93 -24.42
C GLU A 90 1.18 17.03 -25.51
N GLY A 91 1.11 18.30 -25.11
CA GLY A 91 0.92 19.43 -26.04
C GLY A 91 2.09 19.73 -26.99
N HIS A 92 3.32 19.27 -26.70
CA HIS A 92 4.50 19.54 -27.54
C HIS A 92 4.84 18.43 -28.55
N ILE A 93 4.44 17.18 -28.29
CA ILE A 93 4.78 16.03 -29.16
C ILE A 93 3.98 16.07 -30.47
N LEU A 94 2.73 16.55 -30.44
CA LEU A 94 1.88 16.66 -31.62
C LEU A 94 2.28 17.78 -32.59
N LYS A 95 2.99 18.82 -32.12
CA LYS A 95 3.50 19.90 -33.01
C LYS A 95 4.74 19.45 -33.80
N ASN A 96 5.69 18.76 -33.15
CA ASN A 96 6.90 18.27 -33.84
C ASN A 96 6.62 17.16 -34.86
N LYS A 97 5.56 16.36 -34.67
CA LYS A 97 5.19 15.32 -35.63
C LYS A 97 4.52 15.87 -36.90
N LYS A 98 3.89 17.06 -36.81
CA LYS A 98 3.29 17.76 -37.96
C LYS A 98 4.26 18.67 -38.71
N SER A 99 5.38 19.08 -38.11
CA SER A 99 6.41 19.87 -38.81
C SER A 99 7.41 19.03 -39.59
N ASN A 100 7.44 17.71 -39.34
CA ASN A 100 8.34 16.75 -39.96
C ASN A 100 7.63 15.80 -40.95
N ALA A 101 6.39 16.13 -41.33
CA ALA A 101 5.59 15.46 -42.36
C ALA A 101 5.16 16.52 -43.39
#